data_AF-A0A2P7NS12-F1
#
_entry.id   AF-A0A2P7NS12-F1
#
_cell.length_a   1.000
_cell.length_b   1.000
_cell.length_c   1.000
_cell.angle_alpha   90.00
_cell.angle_beta   90.00
_cell.angle_gamma   90.00
#
_symmetry.space_group_name_H-M   'P 1'
#
loop_
_entity.id
_entity.type
_entity.pdbx_description
1 polymer ?
#
loop_
_entity_poly.entity_id
_entity_poly.type
_entity_poly.pdbx_seq_one_letter_code
_entity_poly.pdbx_strand_id
1 'polypeptide(L)'
;MRFVPVRTVEQQIMQAEHCIRARIAPETREDNRIKRLLEIEGIEPVVASALVAAVGNACQFGKGKDMSAWLGFTPSQHFSGGKFG
;
A
#
# COMPACT_ATOMS: atom_id res chain seq x y z
N MET A 1 18.98 -39.18 14.63
CA MET A 1 18.32 -37.88 14.94
C MET A 1 18.89 -36.83 13.98
N ARG A 2 18.04 -36.11 13.22
CA ARG A 2 18.50 -35.10 12.24
C ARG A 2 18.36 -33.71 12.87
N PHE A 3 19.47 -32.99 13.02
CA PHE A 3 19.47 -31.60 13.44
C PHE A 3 18.76 -30.75 12.39
N VAL A 4 17.73 -29.99 12.81
CA VAL A 4 17.09 -28.97 11.98
C VAL A 4 17.59 -27.62 12.48
N PRO A 5 18.46 -26.93 11.75
CA PRO A 5 18.93 -25.62 12.18
C PRO A 5 17.74 -24.65 12.27
N VAL A 6 17.65 -23.94 13.40
CA VAL A 6 16.67 -22.86 13.56
C VAL A 6 17.06 -21.72 12.62
N ARG A 7 16.10 -21.25 11.83
CA ARG A 7 16.29 -20.08 10.97
C ARG A 7 16.56 -18.84 11.82
N THR A 8 17.49 -18.01 11.38
CA THR A 8 17.72 -16.69 11.98
C THR A 8 16.46 -15.82 11.84
N VAL A 9 16.34 -14.76 12.66
CA VAL A 9 15.21 -13.82 12.58
C VAL A 9 15.11 -13.22 11.18
N GLU A 10 16.23 -12.82 10.58
CA GLU A 10 16.30 -12.33 9.19
C GLU A 10 15.72 -13.33 8.18
N GLN A 11 16.08 -14.60 8.30
CA GLN A 11 15.58 -15.66 7.42
C GLN A 11 14.09 -15.92 7.62
N GLN A 12 13.59 -15.77 8.84
CA GLN A 12 12.16 -15.89 9.13
C GLN A 12 11.37 -14.73 8.52
N ILE A 13 11.88 -13.49 8.63
CA ILE A 13 11.27 -12.30 8.04
C ILE A 13 11.20 -12.43 6.51
N MET A 14 12.33 -12.71 5.86
CA MET A 14 12.38 -12.88 4.40
C MET A 14 11.41 -13.96 3.91
N GLN A 15 11.32 -15.08 4.62
CA GLN A 15 10.38 -16.13 4.26
C GLN A 15 8.94 -15.71 4.48
N ALA A 16 8.63 -15.05 5.59
CA ALA A 16 7.27 -14.60 5.88
C ALA A 16 6.78 -13.63 4.80
N GLU A 17 7.60 -12.66 4.42
CA GLU A 17 7.31 -11.72 3.34
C GLU A 17 7.06 -12.44 2.01
N HIS A 18 7.92 -13.40 1.67
CA HIS A 18 7.77 -14.20 0.45
C HIS A 18 6.46 -15.00 0.45
N CYS A 19 6.15 -15.67 1.57
CA CYS A 19 4.93 -16.47 1.71
C CYS A 19 3.66 -15.61 1.62
N ILE A 20 3.66 -14.43 2.25
CA ILE A 20 2.54 -13.49 2.18
C ILE A 20 2.33 -13.02 0.74
N ARG A 21 3.42 -12.60 0.07
CA ARG A 21 3.38 -12.15 -1.33
C ARG A 21 2.83 -13.24 -2.25
N ALA A 22 3.32 -14.46 -2.11
CA ALA A 22 2.90 -15.60 -2.93
C ALA A 22 1.42 -15.95 -2.78
N ARG A 23 0.84 -15.70 -1.59
CA ARG A 23 -0.59 -15.92 -1.33
C ARG A 23 -1.48 -14.82 -1.91
N ILE A 24 -1.02 -13.56 -1.86
CA ILE A 24 -1.83 -12.41 -2.31
C ILE A 24 -1.76 -12.23 -3.83
N ALA A 25 -0.60 -12.44 -4.46
CA ALA A 25 -0.41 -12.17 -5.89
C ALA A 25 -1.39 -12.86 -6.86
N PRO A 26 -1.89 -14.09 -6.60
CA PRO A 26 -2.92 -14.70 -7.43
C PRO A 26 -4.27 -13.98 -7.36
N GLU A 27 -4.66 -13.52 -6.17
CA GLU A 27 -5.96 -12.90 -5.90
C GLU A 27 -6.10 -11.51 -6.53
N THR A 28 -4.97 -10.84 -6.78
CA THR A 28 -4.95 -9.49 -7.36
C THR A 28 -5.13 -9.43 -8.88
N ARG A 29 -5.13 -10.58 -9.56
CA ARG A 29 -5.17 -10.67 -11.04
C ARG A 29 -6.52 -10.27 -11.65
N GLU A 30 -7.59 -10.26 -10.87
CA GLU A 30 -8.93 -9.98 -11.39
C GLU A 30 -9.31 -8.50 -11.29
N ASP A 31 -8.66 -7.72 -10.41
CA ASP A 31 -9.00 -6.31 -10.20
C ASP A 31 -8.16 -5.37 -11.08
N ASN A 32 -8.82 -4.69 -12.01
CA ASN A 32 -8.17 -3.71 -12.90
C ASN A 32 -7.57 -2.51 -12.16
N ARG A 33 -8.08 -2.15 -10.98
CA ARG A 33 -7.50 -1.09 -10.14
C ARG A 33 -6.14 -1.51 -9.61
N ILE A 34 -6.03 -2.77 -9.17
CA ILE A 34 -4.77 -3.33 -8.68
C ILE A 34 -3.76 -3.43 -9.82
N LYS A 35 -4.18 -3.88 -11.02
CA LYS A 35 -3.30 -3.90 -12.21
C LYS A 35 -2.68 -2.54 -12.51
N ARG A 36 -3.49 -1.49 -12.51
CA ARG A 36 -3.02 -0.11 -12.75
C ARG A 36 -2.03 0.35 -11.67
N LEU A 37 -2.27 0.00 -10.42
CA LEU A 37 -1.35 0.34 -9.33
C LEU A 37 -0.01 -0.40 -9.47
N LEU A 38 0.00 -1.64 -9.96
CA LEU A 38 1.20 -2.43 -10.19
C LEU A 38 2.08 -1.93 -11.36
N GLU A 39 1.55 -1.05 -12.22
CA GLU A 39 2.35 -0.38 -13.26
C GLU A 39 3.25 0.72 -12.68
N ILE A 40 2.98 1.15 -11.43
CA ILE A 40 3.78 2.16 -10.74
C ILE A 40 4.99 1.48 -10.09
N GLU A 41 6.19 1.95 -10.44
CA GLU A 41 7.43 1.47 -9.85
C GLU A 41 7.41 1.59 -8.31
N GLY A 42 7.81 0.51 -7.63
CA GLY A 42 7.81 0.44 -6.17
C GLY A 42 6.48 0.02 -5.53
N ILE A 43 5.39 -0.12 -6.31
CA ILE A 43 4.14 -0.69 -5.79
C ILE A 43 4.11 -2.22 -6.00
N GLU A 44 3.87 -2.94 -4.90
CA GLU A 44 3.79 -4.40 -4.90
C GLU A 44 2.35 -4.92 -4.67
N PRO A 45 2.04 -6.19 -5.01
CA PRO A 45 0.69 -6.74 -4.90
C PRO A 45 0.05 -6.59 -3.52
N VAL A 46 0.84 -6.69 -2.46
CA VAL A 46 0.38 -6.51 -1.08
C VAL A 46 -0.06 -5.06 -0.83
N VAL A 47 0.73 -4.09 -1.26
CA VAL A 47 0.41 -2.66 -1.09
C VAL A 47 -0.75 -2.26 -1.99
N ALA A 48 -0.76 -2.72 -3.25
CA ALA A 48 -1.83 -2.39 -4.19
C ALA A 48 -3.19 -2.96 -3.74
N SER A 49 -3.22 -4.22 -3.28
CA SER A 49 -4.43 -4.84 -2.72
C SER A 49 -4.89 -4.13 -1.45
N ALA A 50 -3.96 -3.83 -0.53
CA ALA A 50 -4.28 -3.08 0.69
C ALA A 50 -4.84 -1.69 0.37
N LEU A 51 -4.26 -0.97 -0.59
CA LEU A 51 -4.74 0.35 -1.00
C LEU A 51 -6.15 0.29 -1.58
N VAL A 52 -6.40 -0.67 -2.47
CA VAL A 52 -7.74 -0.85 -3.06
C VAL A 52 -8.77 -1.26 -2.00
N ALA A 53 -8.40 -2.12 -1.06
CA ALA A 53 -9.27 -2.52 0.05
C ALA A 53 -9.54 -1.36 1.02
N ALA A 54 -8.53 -0.54 1.33
CA ALA A 54 -8.64 0.58 2.26
C ALA A 54 -9.41 1.76 1.66
N VAL A 55 -9.17 2.07 0.38
CA VAL A 55 -9.87 3.15 -0.34
C VAL A 55 -11.30 2.73 -0.68
N GLY A 56 -11.52 1.46 -1.06
CA GLY A 56 -12.81 0.97 -1.52
C GLY A 56 -13.25 1.71 -2.79
N ASN A 57 -14.12 2.71 -2.64
CA ASN A 57 -14.59 3.54 -3.73
C ASN A 57 -13.89 4.92 -3.73
N ALA A 58 -12.93 5.10 -4.64
CA ALA A 58 -12.20 6.37 -4.77
C ALA A 58 -13.09 7.57 -5.14
N CYS A 59 -14.28 7.36 -5.70
CA CYS A 59 -15.23 8.45 -6.01
C CYS A 59 -15.83 9.11 -4.76
N GLN A 60 -15.61 8.56 -3.56
CA GLN A 60 -16.00 9.21 -2.30
C GLN A 60 -15.15 10.47 -2.01
N PHE A 61 -13.99 10.60 -2.65
CA PHE A 61 -13.16 11.80 -2.57
C PHE A 61 -13.58 12.79 -3.66
N GLY A 62 -13.89 14.03 -3.27
CA GLY A 62 -14.34 15.06 -4.21
C GLY A 62 -13.26 15.45 -5.23
N LYS A 63 -11.98 15.36 -4.86
CA LYS A 63 -10.83 15.63 -5.73
C LYS A 63 -9.69 14.65 -5.42
N GLY A 64 -8.85 14.37 -6.41
CA GLY A 64 -7.65 13.53 -6.23
C GLY A 64 -6.72 14.04 -5.12
N LYS A 65 -6.63 15.37 -4.94
CA LYS A 65 -5.89 16.00 -3.84
C LYS A 65 -6.39 15.58 -2.46
N ASP A 66 -7.69 15.38 -2.30
CA ASP A 66 -8.29 15.02 -1.01
C ASP A 66 -7.93 13.57 -0.65
N MET A 67 -7.89 12.68 -1.65
CA MET A 67 -7.34 11.32 -1.49
C MET A 67 -5.84 11.35 -1.19
N SER A 68 -5.06 12.19 -1.89
CA SER A 68 -3.62 12.35 -1.60
C SER A 68 -3.38 12.87 -0.18
N ALA A 69 -4.23 13.77 0.32
CA ALA A 69 -4.15 14.24 1.71
C ALA A 69 -4.50 13.12 2.70
N TRP A 70 -5.51 12.31 2.40
CA TRP A 70 -5.86 11.14 3.21
C TRP A 70 -4.73 10.09 3.27
N LEU A 71 -4.02 9.90 2.16
CA LEU A 71 -2.83 9.02 2.09
C LEU A 71 -1.57 9.64 2.71
N GLY A 72 -1.59 10.91 3.11
CA GLY A 72 -0.44 11.62 3.66
C GLY A 72 0.58 12.11 2.63
N PHE A 73 0.22 12.15 1.34
CA PHE A 73 1.10 12.59 0.25
C PHE A 73 1.13 14.11 0.03
N THR A 74 0.21 14.88 0.60
CA THR A 74 0.21 16.35 0.47
C THR A 74 0.90 17.01 1.67
N PRO A 75 1.83 17.95 1.47
CA PRO A 75 2.32 18.79 2.56
C PRO A 75 1.17 19.60 3.18
N SER A 76 1.19 19.79 4.50
CA SER A 76 0.16 20.59 5.17
C SER A 76 0.25 22.04 4.67
N GLN A 77 -0.73 22.48 3.88
CA GLN A 77 -0.87 23.91 3.60
C GLN A 77 -1.49 24.58 4.82
N HIS A 78 -0.62 25.11 5.70
CA HIS A 78 -1.02 26.09 6.69
C HIS A 78 -1.31 27.40 5.95
N PHE A 79 -2.56 27.61 5.54
CA PHE A 79 -3.00 28.96 5.20
C PHE A 79 -3.06 29.77 6.51
N SER A 80 -1.96 30.43 6.88
CA SER A 80 -2.01 31.56 7.80
C SER A 80 -2.66 32.73 7.05
N GLY A 81 -3.99 32.68 6.92
CA GLY A 81 -4.77 33.75 6.34
C GLY A 81 -4.58 35.01 7.17
N GLY A 82 -4.00 36.04 6.55
CA GLY A 82 -3.84 37.36 7.12
C GLY A 82 -5.19 37.90 7.60
N LYS A 83 -5.28 38.14 8.91
CA LYS A 83 -6.22 39.07 9.50
C LYS A 83 -5.41 40.13 10.23
N PHE A 84 -5.06 41.19 9.51
CA PHE A 84 -4.86 42.51 10.07
C PHE A 84 -5.60 43.47 9.14
N GLY A 85 -6.86 43.72 9.49
CA GLY A 85 -7.60 44.91 9.11
C GLY A 85 -7.69 45.83 10.32
#